data_AF-A0A6B2GCW1-F1
#
_entry.id   AF-A0A6B2GCW1-F1
#
_cell.length_a   1.000
_cell.length_b   1.000
_cell.length_c   1.000
_cell.angle_alpha   90.00
_cell.angle_beta   90.00
_cell.angle_gamma   90.00
#
_symmetry.space_group_name_H-M   'P 1'
#
loop_
_entity.id
_entity.type
_entity.pdbx_description
1 polymer ?
#
loop_
_entity_poly.entity_id
_entity_poly.type
_entity_poly.pdbx_seq_one_letter_code
_entity_poly.pdbx_strand_id
1 'polypeptide(L)'
;NNIKKGIYKFPAGVSKDAKNLIACMLEPQPRKRHTVWNLANHEWVKRGYGSSISWGARSNVIIIDERFVNLLCDRYKKAHDVIVRMINEGALNEITAHYDLLKHKHSYNGLNMNTAFTSYLTNN
;
A
#
# COMPACT_ATOMS: atom_id res chain seq x y z
N ASN A 1 -5.12 1.85 -39.38
CA ASN A 1 -5.22 2.05 -37.91
C ASN A 1 -3.81 2.08 -37.31
N ASN A 2 -3.38 3.22 -36.75
CA ASN A 2 -2.01 3.44 -36.29
C ASN A 2 -1.67 2.67 -35.01
N ILE A 3 -2.68 2.32 -34.20
CA ILE A 3 -2.52 1.51 -32.98
C ILE A 3 -2.00 0.11 -33.32
N LYS A 4 -2.63 -0.54 -34.32
CA LYS A 4 -2.21 -1.88 -34.77
C LYS A 4 -0.80 -1.90 -35.39
N LYS A 5 -0.32 -0.76 -35.89
CA LYS A 5 0.99 -0.61 -36.51
C LYS A 5 2.09 -0.22 -35.51
N GLY A 6 1.74 0.15 -34.27
CA GLY A 6 2.71 0.63 -33.27
C GLY A 6 3.43 1.92 -33.65
N ILE A 7 2.83 2.76 -34.50
CA ILE A 7 3.48 3.98 -35.00
C ILE A 7 3.14 5.14 -34.08
N TYR A 8 4.15 5.69 -33.42
CA TYR A 8 4.07 6.91 -32.60
C TYR A 8 5.37 7.71 -32.74
N LYS A 9 5.30 9.01 -32.48
CA LYS A 9 6.48 9.91 -32.49
C LYS A 9 6.75 10.39 -31.08
N PHE A 10 8.02 10.52 -30.73
CA PHE A 10 8.41 11.12 -29.46
C PHE A 10 8.67 12.62 -29.64
N PRO A 11 8.22 13.47 -28.70
CA PRO A 11 8.56 14.89 -28.72
C PRO A 11 10.05 15.12 -28.41
N ALA A 12 10.55 16.28 -28.82
CA ALA A 12 11.87 16.76 -28.42
C ALA A 12 11.85 17.06 -26.91
N GLY A 13 12.73 16.41 -26.14
CA GLY A 13 12.77 16.53 -24.66
C GLY A 13 12.63 15.20 -23.92
N VAL A 14 12.18 14.14 -24.58
CA VAL A 14 12.13 12.80 -23.95
C VAL A 14 13.52 12.15 -23.97
N SER A 15 14.01 11.75 -22.81
CA SER A 15 15.29 11.06 -22.66
C SER A 15 15.30 9.71 -23.38
N LYS A 16 16.49 9.22 -23.74
CA LYS A 16 16.62 7.96 -24.49
C LYS A 16 16.03 6.77 -23.73
N ASP A 17 16.21 6.73 -22.42
CA ASP A 17 15.70 5.63 -21.58
C ASP A 17 14.18 5.69 -21.41
N ALA A 18 13.60 6.90 -21.34
CA ALA A 18 12.16 7.07 -21.34
C ALA A 18 11.54 6.57 -22.66
N LYS A 19 12.19 6.88 -23.80
CA LYS A 19 11.76 6.36 -25.11
C LYS A 19 11.84 4.83 -25.16
N ASN A 20 12.88 4.25 -24.58
CA ASN A 20 13.05 2.79 -24.54
C ASN A 20 11.96 2.13 -23.69
N LEU A 21 11.70 2.65 -22.48
CA LEU A 21 10.63 2.15 -21.61
C LEU A 21 9.27 2.16 -22.32
N ILE A 22 8.93 3.30 -22.93
CA ILE A 22 7.66 3.46 -23.67
C ILE A 22 7.58 2.45 -24.83
N ALA A 23 8.68 2.22 -25.55
CA ALA A 23 8.71 1.23 -26.62
C ALA A 23 8.47 -0.19 -26.13
N CYS A 24 9.04 -0.57 -24.98
CA CYS A 24 8.81 -1.88 -24.36
C CYS A 24 7.35 -2.09 -23.90
N MET A 25 6.63 -1.00 -23.58
CA MET A 25 5.21 -1.04 -23.19
C MET A 25 4.27 -1.03 -24.40
N LEU A 26 4.58 -0.22 -25.42
CA LEU A 26 3.75 -0.02 -26.62
C LEU A 26 4.03 -1.03 -27.74
N GLU A 27 4.65 -2.17 -27.42
CA GLU A 27 4.88 -3.26 -28.35
C GLU A 27 3.54 -3.85 -28.85
N PRO A 28 3.28 -3.80 -30.18
CA PRO A 28 2.04 -4.31 -30.77
C PRO A 28 1.84 -5.81 -30.56
N GLN A 29 2.94 -6.59 -30.49
CA GLN A 29 2.88 -8.03 -30.25
C GLN A 29 2.90 -8.33 -28.74
N PRO A 30 1.80 -8.82 -28.13
CA PRO A 30 1.73 -8.98 -26.68
C PRO A 30 2.83 -9.89 -26.09
N ARG A 31 3.27 -10.90 -26.85
CA ARG A 31 4.34 -11.83 -26.44
C ARG A 31 5.73 -11.19 -26.40
N LYS A 32 5.93 -10.07 -27.10
CA LYS A 32 7.19 -9.31 -27.10
C LYS A 32 7.16 -8.14 -26.11
N ARG A 33 5.97 -7.78 -25.62
CA ARG A 33 5.80 -6.72 -24.62
C ARG A 33 6.48 -7.13 -23.31
N HIS A 34 7.20 -6.20 -22.71
CA HIS A 34 7.83 -6.46 -21.43
C HIS A 34 6.79 -6.73 -20.34
N THR A 35 7.13 -7.67 -19.45
CA THR A 35 6.33 -7.96 -18.25
C THR A 35 6.41 -6.79 -17.28
N VAL A 36 5.43 -6.71 -16.37
CA VAL A 36 5.46 -5.73 -15.27
C VAL A 36 6.76 -5.83 -14.45
N TRP A 37 7.27 -7.05 -14.24
CA TRP A 37 8.55 -7.28 -13.57
C TRP A 37 9.75 -6.69 -14.32
N ASN A 38 9.80 -6.84 -15.65
CA ASN A 38 10.87 -6.27 -16.46
C ASN A 38 10.80 -4.73 -16.46
N LEU A 39 9.59 -4.16 -16.47
CA LEU A 39 9.38 -2.71 -16.39
C LEU A 39 9.78 -2.16 -15.01
N ALA A 40 9.42 -2.85 -13.93
CA ALA A 40 9.77 -2.45 -12.55
C ALA A 40 11.28 -2.40 -12.30
N ASN A 41 12.06 -3.19 -13.04
CA ASN A 41 13.51 -3.23 -12.97
C ASN A 41 14.21 -2.41 -14.06
N HIS A 42 13.46 -1.68 -14.89
CA HIS A 42 14.01 -0.90 -15.98
C HIS A 42 14.85 0.28 -15.47
N GLU A 43 15.96 0.60 -16.14
CA GLU A 43 16.90 1.66 -15.69
C GLU A 43 16.23 3.03 -15.53
N TRP A 44 15.33 3.39 -16.46
CA TRP A 44 14.56 4.63 -16.32
C TRP A 44 13.70 4.67 -15.03
N VAL A 45 13.16 3.52 -14.61
CA VAL A 45 12.29 3.40 -13.43
C VAL A 45 13.10 3.44 -12.15
N LYS A 46 14.26 2.78 -12.12
CA LYS A 46 15.17 2.80 -10.98
C LYS A 46 15.90 4.14 -10.84
N ARG A 47 16.03 4.93 -11.90
CA ARG A 47 16.76 6.20 -11.86
C ARG A 47 16.14 7.17 -10.85
N GLY A 48 16.92 7.55 -9.84
CA GLY A 48 16.49 8.42 -8.75
C GLY A 48 15.89 7.68 -7.55
N TYR A 49 15.71 6.37 -7.65
CA TYR A 49 15.27 5.49 -6.57
C TYR A 49 16.41 4.50 -6.24
N GLY A 50 16.82 4.42 -4.98
CA GLY A 50 17.95 3.56 -4.55
C GLY A 50 17.70 2.06 -4.69
N SER A 51 16.52 1.63 -5.13
CA SER A 51 16.13 0.22 -5.29
C SER A 51 15.02 0.05 -6.32
N SER A 52 14.85 -1.18 -6.82
CA SER A 52 13.70 -1.56 -7.67
C SER A 52 12.36 -1.35 -6.95
N ILE A 53 11.29 -1.16 -7.72
CA ILE A 53 9.93 -1.00 -7.16
C ILE A 53 9.54 -2.30 -6.44
N SER A 54 9.17 -2.21 -5.16
CA SER A 54 8.58 -3.33 -4.42
C SER A 54 7.16 -3.60 -4.95
N TRP A 55 7.04 -4.57 -5.85
CA TRP A 55 5.75 -5.07 -6.32
C TRP A 55 5.28 -6.21 -5.42
N GLY A 56 4.25 -5.94 -4.65
CA GLY A 56 3.58 -6.89 -3.79
C GLY A 56 2.60 -6.16 -2.88
N ALA A 57 1.46 -6.77 -2.58
CA ALA A 57 0.76 -6.39 -1.37
C ALA A 57 1.78 -6.48 -0.23
N ARG A 58 1.96 -5.42 0.56
CA ARG A 58 2.67 -5.54 1.85
C ARG A 58 2.02 -6.75 2.51
N SER A 59 2.78 -7.82 2.73
CA SER A 59 2.25 -9.13 3.11
C SER A 59 1.10 -8.95 4.10
N ASN A 60 -0.12 -9.34 3.71
CA ASN A 60 -1.34 -9.24 4.53
C ASN A 60 -1.34 -10.25 5.68
N VAL A 61 -0.16 -10.58 6.24
CA VAL A 61 -0.12 -11.02 7.62
C VAL A 61 -0.40 -9.75 8.41
N ILE A 62 -1.68 -9.53 8.71
CA ILE A 62 -2.07 -8.50 9.66
C ILE A 62 -1.49 -8.97 10.99
N ILE A 63 -0.27 -8.51 11.30
CA ILE A 63 0.25 -8.59 12.66
C ILE A 63 -0.69 -7.69 13.45
N ILE A 64 -1.61 -8.32 14.18
CA ILE A 64 -2.56 -7.61 15.02
C ILE A 64 -1.80 -7.11 16.24
N ASP A 65 -1.84 -5.81 16.48
CA ASP A 65 -1.24 -5.23 17.67
C ASP A 65 -2.21 -5.40 18.85
N GLU A 66 -1.84 -6.31 19.75
CA GLU A 66 -2.59 -6.66 20.96
C GLU A 66 -2.97 -5.43 21.81
N ARG A 67 -2.15 -4.37 21.78
CA ARG A 67 -2.41 -3.15 22.55
C ARG A 67 -3.65 -2.42 22.03
N PHE A 68 -3.85 -2.41 20.71
CA PHE A 68 -5.05 -1.82 20.10
C PHE A 68 -6.26 -2.72 20.32
N VAL A 69 -6.11 -4.05 20.25
CA VAL A 69 -7.20 -4.98 20.53
C VAL A 69 -7.72 -4.80 21.95
N ASN A 70 -6.84 -4.72 22.95
CA ASN A 70 -7.25 -4.52 24.34
C ASN A 70 -8.00 -3.19 24.55
N LEU A 71 -7.56 -2.12 23.90
CA LEU A 71 -8.24 -0.83 23.93
C LEU A 71 -9.64 -0.91 23.28
N LEU A 72 -9.77 -1.63 22.17
CA LEU A 72 -11.06 -1.84 21.51
C LEU A 72 -11.98 -2.75 22.33
N CYS A 73 -11.44 -3.77 23.00
CA CYS A 73 -12.21 -4.61 23.93
C CYS A 73 -12.77 -3.77 25.08
N ASP A 74 -11.94 -2.90 25.68
CA ASP A 74 -12.39 -2.03 26.76
C ASP A 74 -13.41 -0.98 26.29
N ARG A 75 -13.22 -0.39 25.10
CA ARG A 75 -14.13 0.62 24.55
C ARG A 75 -15.48 0.05 24.12
N TYR A 76 -15.46 -1.07 23.39
CA TYR A 76 -16.69 -1.67 22.82
C TYR A 76 -17.31 -2.73 23.74
N LYS A 77 -16.67 -3.02 24.89
CA LYS A 77 -17.08 -4.05 25.87
C LYS A 77 -17.37 -5.41 25.22
N LYS A 78 -16.50 -5.79 24.26
CA LYS A 78 -16.56 -7.07 23.55
C LYS A 78 -15.39 -7.96 23.94
N ALA A 79 -15.61 -9.27 23.83
CA ALA A 79 -14.56 -10.25 24.05
C ALA A 79 -13.46 -10.14 22.98
N HIS A 80 -12.24 -10.49 23.37
CA HIS A 80 -11.04 -10.36 22.57
C HIS A 80 -11.12 -11.14 21.25
N ASP A 81 -11.59 -12.38 21.32
CA ASP A 81 -11.80 -13.27 20.18
C ASP A 81 -12.73 -12.64 19.13
N VAL A 82 -13.79 -11.95 19.58
CA VAL A 82 -14.75 -11.27 18.71
C VAL A 82 -14.10 -10.09 17.99
N ILE A 83 -13.31 -9.27 18.71
CA ILE A 83 -12.61 -8.13 18.11
C ILE A 83 -11.54 -8.59 17.11
N VAL A 84 -10.73 -9.58 17.48
CA VAL A 84 -9.71 -10.16 16.59
C VAL A 84 -10.35 -10.75 15.34
N ARG A 85 -11.46 -11.47 15.50
CA ARG A 85 -12.21 -12.00 14.36
C ARG A 85 -12.69 -10.88 13.45
N MET A 86 -13.31 -9.83 13.99
CA MET A 86 -13.80 -8.69 13.20
C MET A 86 -12.70 -7.96 12.44
N ILE A 87 -11.51 -7.81 13.03
CA ILE A 87 -10.35 -7.21 12.37
C ILE A 87 -9.82 -8.11 11.25
N ASN A 88 -9.70 -9.42 11.50
CA ASN A 88 -9.23 -10.39 10.51
C ASN A 88 -10.19 -10.57 9.33
N GLU A 89 -11.50 -10.52 9.59
CA GLU A 89 -12.53 -10.58 8.56
C GLU A 89 -12.48 -9.35 7.63
N GLY A 90 -11.81 -8.27 8.04
CA GLY A 90 -11.61 -7.08 7.21
C GLY A 90 -12.92 -6.39 6.81
N ALA A 91 -14.01 -6.65 7.55
CA ALA A 91 -15.29 -6.00 7.29
C ALA A 91 -15.14 -4.50 7.53
N LEU A 92 -15.72 -3.68 6.63
CA LEU A 92 -15.80 -2.21 6.74
C LEU A 92 -16.76 -1.78 7.85
N ASN A 93 -16.52 -2.27 9.06
CA ASN A 93 -17.26 -1.97 10.26
C ASN A 93 -16.51 -0.92 11.09
N GLU A 94 -17.21 -0.35 12.07
CA GLU A 94 -16.65 0.69 12.93
C GLU A 94 -15.40 0.25 13.69
N ILE A 95 -15.33 -1.02 14.12
CA ILE A 95 -14.22 -1.59 14.90
C ILE A 95 -12.96 -1.70 14.04
N THR A 96 -13.07 -2.24 12.83
CA THR A 96 -11.97 -2.34 11.87
C THR A 96 -11.47 -0.95 11.47
N ALA A 97 -12.38 -0.01 11.22
CA ALA A 97 -12.01 1.38 10.92
C ALA A 97 -11.28 2.04 12.11
N HIS A 98 -11.75 1.81 13.34
CA HIS A 98 -11.09 2.33 14.54
C HIS A 98 -9.69 1.72 14.72
N TYR A 99 -9.55 0.42 14.49
CA TYR A 99 -8.25 -0.25 14.51
C TYR A 99 -7.26 0.35 13.50
N ASP A 100 -7.70 0.58 12.25
CA ASP A 100 -6.87 1.18 11.22
C ASP A 100 -6.44 2.61 11.57
N LEU A 101 -7.35 3.40 12.16
CA LEU A 101 -7.05 4.74 12.65
C LEU A 101 -6.03 4.73 13.79
N LEU A 102 -6.12 3.79 14.73
CA LEU A 102 -5.14 3.62 15.82
C LEU A 102 -3.77 3.25 15.27
N LYS A 103 -3.73 2.29 14.33
CA LYS A 103 -2.51 1.86 13.66
C LYS A 103 -1.84 3.01 12.91
N HIS A 104 -2.63 3.78 12.15
CA HIS A 104 -2.16 4.96 11.43
C HIS A 104 -1.62 6.02 12.40
N LYS A 105 -2.39 6.40 13.44
CA LYS A 105 -1.96 7.37 14.44
C LYS A 105 -0.67 6.97 15.16
N HIS A 106 -0.51 5.70 15.52
CA HIS A 106 0.71 5.18 16.16
C HIS A 106 1.90 5.22 15.19
N SER A 107 1.70 4.79 13.94
CA SER A 107 2.73 4.82 12.91
C SER A 107 3.22 6.22 12.58
N TYR A 108 2.35 7.23 12.62
CA TYR A 108 2.69 8.61 12.26
C TYR A 108 3.25 9.44 13.41
N ASN A 109 2.72 9.27 14.63
CA ASN A 109 3.02 10.20 15.73
C ASN A 109 4.00 9.66 16.79
N GLY A 110 4.43 8.39 16.71
CA GLY A 110 5.32 7.79 17.72
C GLY A 110 4.77 7.87 19.15
N LEU A 111 3.46 8.02 19.31
CA LEU A 111 2.82 8.32 20.59
C LEU A 111 3.11 7.22 21.61
N ASN A 112 3.63 7.63 22.77
CA ASN A 112 3.64 6.80 23.96
C ASN A 112 2.19 6.51 24.37
N MET A 113 1.78 5.26 24.14
CA MET A 113 0.42 4.74 24.31
C MET A 113 -0.14 4.95 25.72
N ASN A 114 0.68 5.14 26.75
CA ASN A 114 0.21 5.47 28.09
C ASN A 114 -0.55 6.81 28.12
N THR A 115 -0.12 7.80 27.34
CA THR A 115 -0.73 9.14 27.33
C THR A 115 -2.05 9.16 26.53
N ALA A 116 -2.13 8.35 25.47
CA ALA A 116 -3.35 8.17 24.70
C ALA A 116 -4.42 7.45 25.54
N PHE A 117 -4.01 6.42 26.30
CA PHE A 117 -4.91 5.69 27.19
C PHE A 117 -5.56 6.62 28.23
N THR A 118 -4.79 7.52 28.85
CA THR A 118 -5.34 8.49 29.81
C THR A 118 -6.32 9.45 29.15
N SER A 119 -5.99 10.03 28.00
CA SER A 119 -6.84 11.01 27.32
C SER A 119 -8.13 10.45 26.70
N TYR A 120 -8.16 9.17 26.33
CA TYR A 120 -9.38 8.50 25.86
C TYR A 120 -10.29 8.05 27.00
N LEU A 121 -9.75 7.71 28.18
CA LEU A 121 -10.53 7.35 29.36
C LEU A 121 -11.07 8.56 30.14
N THR A 122 -10.41 9.72 30.06
CA THR A 122 -10.82 10.94 30.78
C THR A 122 -11.86 11.79 30.05
N ASN A 123 -12.21 11.47 28.81
CA ASN A 123 -13.15 12.24 27.98
C ASN A 123 -14.53 11.55 27.83
N ASN A 124 -14.89 10.64 28.75
CA ASN A 124 -16.23 10.09 28.89
C ASN A 124 -16.83 10.51 30.23
#